data_AF-A0A3Q0J0D4-F1
#
_entry.id   AF-A0A3Q0J0D4-F1
#
_cell.length_a   1.000
_cell.length_b   1.000
_cell.length_c   1.000
_cell.angle_alpha   90.00
_cell.angle_beta   90.00
_cell.angle_gamma   90.00
#
_symmetry.space_group_name_H-M   'P 1'
#
loop_
_entity.id
_entity.type
_entity.pdbx_description
1 polymer ?
#
loop_
_entity_poly.entity_id
_entity_poly.type
_entity_poly.pdbx_seq_one_letter_code
_entity_poly.pdbx_strand_id
1 'polypeptide(L)'
;MVVNVYTIHRDPVYYPDPNKFDPDRFLPGEAAKRPVGSYVPFLVGPRDCLGKKYAMLQMKTVASTILRNYRILPSPTCANMEQVVLETVMTSQFADNCQIRLESRN
;
A
#
# COMPACT_ATOMS: atom_id res chain seq x y z
N MET A 1 22.15 0.38 -12.53
CA MET A 1 21.00 1.31 -12.38
C MET A 1 20.09 0.75 -11.30
N VAL A 2 19.70 1.54 -10.31
CA VAL A 2 18.77 1.15 -9.24
C VAL A 2 17.57 2.08 -9.30
N VAL A 3 16.35 1.54 -9.32
CA VAL A 3 15.11 2.31 -9.30
C VAL A 3 14.57 2.30 -7.87
N ASN A 4 14.58 3.46 -7.21
CA ASN A 4 14.02 3.59 -5.88
C ASN A 4 12.50 3.82 -5.98
N VAL A 5 11.74 2.73 -5.94
CA VAL A 5 10.28 2.74 -6.02
C VAL A 5 9.65 3.52 -4.86
N TYR A 6 10.25 3.45 -3.66
CA TYR A 6 9.76 4.15 -2.47
C TYR A 6 9.72 5.65 -2.68
N THR A 7 10.79 6.23 -3.25
CA THR A 7 10.88 7.66 -3.54
C THR A 7 9.91 8.08 -4.64
N ILE A 8 9.82 7.32 -5.74
CA ILE A 8 8.91 7.66 -6.85
C ILE A 8 7.45 7.70 -6.39
N HIS A 9 7.03 6.73 -5.57
CA HIS A 9 5.65 6.66 -5.07
C HIS A 9 5.33 7.72 -4.00
N ARG A 10 6.33 8.50 -3.58
CA ARG A 10 6.20 9.59 -2.60
C ARG A 10 6.72 10.92 -3.12
N ASP A 11 6.96 11.02 -4.43
CA ASP A 11 7.42 12.26 -5.03
C ASP A 11 6.26 13.28 -5.02
N PRO A 12 6.40 14.42 -4.33
CA PRO A 12 5.35 15.43 -4.26
C PRO A 12 4.98 16.03 -5.62
N VAL A 13 5.83 15.88 -6.64
CA VAL A 13 5.53 16.27 -8.03
C VAL A 13 4.37 15.44 -8.61
N TYR A 14 4.27 14.16 -8.23
CA TYR A 14 3.21 13.25 -8.72
C TYR A 14 2.11 13.00 -7.68
N TYR A 15 2.42 13.18 -6.40
CA TYR A 15 1.55 12.85 -5.27
C TYR A 15 1.47 14.01 -4.29
N PRO A 16 0.48 14.92 -4.43
CA PRO A 16 0.20 15.92 -3.41
C PRO A 16 -0.02 15.26 -2.05
N ASP A 17 0.59 15.81 -1.00
CA ASP A 17 0.63 15.20 0.35
C ASP A 17 1.02 13.71 0.28
N PRO A 18 2.25 13.38 -0.16
CA PRO A 18 2.62 12.00 -0.53
C PRO A 18 2.58 11.01 0.64
N ASN A 19 2.67 11.51 1.87
CA ASN A 19 2.61 10.69 3.09
C ASN A 19 1.18 10.47 3.61
N LYS A 20 0.17 11.16 3.05
CA LYS A 20 -1.23 10.97 3.41
C LYS A 20 -1.78 9.71 2.75
N PHE A 21 -2.41 8.84 3.54
CA PHE A 21 -3.19 7.73 3.00
C PHE A 21 -4.50 8.26 2.42
N ASP A 22 -4.58 8.31 1.10
CA ASP A 22 -5.70 8.85 0.36
C ASP A 22 -5.99 7.92 -0.84
N PRO A 23 -6.98 7.03 -0.73
CA PRO A 23 -7.35 6.11 -1.81
C PRO A 23 -7.91 6.81 -3.06
N ASP A 24 -8.48 8.00 -2.91
CA ASP A 24 -9.26 8.66 -3.97
C ASP A 24 -8.35 9.20 -5.09
N ARG A 25 -7.06 9.45 -4.80
CA ARG A 25 -6.05 9.77 -5.84
C ARG A 25 -5.83 8.66 -6.88
N PHE A 26 -6.37 7.46 -6.64
CA PHE A 26 -6.34 6.33 -7.56
C PHE A 26 -7.66 6.12 -8.32
N LEU A 27 -8.66 7.00 -8.13
CA LEU A 27 -9.85 7.01 -8.97
C LEU A 27 -9.46 7.28 -10.44
N PRO A 28 -10.21 6.75 -11.43
CA PRO A 28 -9.82 6.82 -12.84
C PRO A 28 -9.47 8.23 -13.34
N GLY A 29 -10.22 9.25 -12.92
CA GLY A 29 -9.98 10.64 -13.31
C GLY A 29 -8.68 11.24 -12.77
N GLU A 30 -8.32 10.93 -11.51
CA GLU A 30 -7.09 11.42 -10.88
C GLU A 30 -5.87 10.60 -11.32
N ALA A 31 -6.03 9.29 -11.47
CA ALA A 31 -4.98 8.41 -11.96
C ALA A 31 -4.55 8.75 -13.39
N ALA A 32 -5.50 9.12 -14.26
CA ALA A 32 -5.22 9.50 -15.65
C ALA A 32 -4.38 10.77 -15.80
N LYS A 33 -4.36 11.65 -14.79
CA LYS A 33 -3.54 12.88 -14.79
C LYS A 33 -2.06 12.61 -14.50
N ARG A 34 -1.73 11.46 -13.92
CA ARG A 34 -0.36 11.12 -13.50
C ARG A 34 0.46 10.55 -14.66
N PRO A 35 1.73 10.93 -14.80
CA PRO A 35 2.60 10.36 -15.82
C PRO A 35 2.72 8.84 -15.73
N VAL A 36 2.77 8.17 -16.88
CA VAL A 36 3.03 6.73 -16.95
C VAL A 36 4.36 6.42 -16.27
N GLY A 37 4.38 5.41 -15.41
CA GLY A 37 5.59 5.03 -14.66
C GLY A 37 5.77 5.73 -13.31
N SER A 38 4.96 6.74 -12.98
CA SER A 38 4.96 7.35 -11.64
C SER A 38 4.33 6.45 -10.57
N TYR A 39 3.59 5.41 -10.97
CA TYR A 39 3.06 4.36 -10.11
C TYR A 39 3.38 2.98 -10.70
N VAL A 40 4.28 2.25 -10.05
CA VAL A 40 4.86 0.98 -10.53
C VAL A 40 4.98 -0.07 -9.41
N PRO A 41 3.90 -0.42 -8.70
CA PRO A 41 3.93 -1.38 -7.59
C PRO A 41 4.31 -2.80 -8.01
N PHE A 42 4.12 -3.12 -9.29
CA PHE A 42 4.48 -4.40 -9.90
C PHE A 42 5.51 -4.25 -11.02
N LEU A 43 6.25 -3.13 -11.01
CA LEU A 43 7.10 -2.66 -12.11
C LEU A 43 6.31 -2.47 -13.42
N VAL A 44 7.01 -2.19 -14.51
CA VAL A 44 6.45 -2.00 -15.86
C VAL A 44 7.45 -2.54 -16.89
N GLY A 45 6.94 -3.04 -18.02
CA GLY A 45 7.76 -3.57 -19.13
C GLY A 45 7.90 -5.10 -19.12
N PRO A 46 8.86 -5.66 -19.87
CA PRO A 46 8.96 -7.12 -20.11
C PRO A 46 9.37 -7.94 -18.88
N ARG A 47 9.73 -7.27 -17.79
CA ARG A 47 10.11 -7.86 -16.49
C ARG A 47 9.18 -7.40 -15.37
N ASP A 48 7.96 -7.00 -15.72
CA ASP A 48 6.93 -6.74 -14.71
C ASP A 48 6.53 -8.01 -13.96
N CYS A 49 5.88 -7.86 -12.82
CA CYS A 49 5.54 -9.00 -11.98
C CYS A 49 4.50 -9.89 -12.67
N LEU A 50 4.90 -11.11 -13.02
CA LEU A 50 4.01 -12.14 -13.56
C LEU A 50 2.79 -12.41 -12.66
N GLY A 51 2.99 -12.28 -11.34
CA GLY A 51 1.97 -12.48 -10.32
C GLY A 51 0.98 -11.31 -10.14
N LYS A 52 1.12 -10.18 -10.84
CA LYS A 52 0.33 -8.96 -10.57
C LYS A 52 -1.18 -9.18 -10.55
N LYS A 53 -1.71 -9.98 -11.47
CA LYS A 53 -3.15 -10.28 -11.54
C LYS A 53 -3.62 -11.12 -10.35
N TYR A 54 -2.84 -12.14 -10.01
CA TYR A 54 -3.12 -13.00 -8.86
C TYR A 54 -3.01 -12.23 -7.54
N ALA A 55 -1.96 -11.45 -7.35
CA ALA A 55 -1.76 -10.63 -6.16
C ALA A 55 -2.92 -9.63 -5.95
N MET A 56 -3.35 -8.94 -7.02
CA MET A 56 -4.49 -8.03 -6.93
C MET A 56 -5.80 -8.74 -6.58
N LEU A 57 -6.04 -9.93 -7.13
CA LEU A 57 -7.20 -10.74 -6.78
C LEU A 57 -7.13 -11.17 -5.31
N GLN A 58 -6.01 -11.74 -4.88
CA GLN A 58 -5.79 -12.20 -3.51
C GLN A 58 -5.98 -11.07 -2.49
N MET A 59 -5.34 -9.91 -2.70
CA MET A 59 -5.45 -8.76 -1.81
C MET A 59 -6.90 -8.25 -1.71
N LYS A 60 -7.62 -8.16 -2.84
CA LYS A 60 -9.03 -7.75 -2.84
C LYS A 60 -9.90 -8.75 -2.10
N THR A 61 -9.68 -10.06 -2.31
CA THR A 61 -10.42 -11.11 -1.61
C THR A 61 -10.20 -10.99 -0.10
N VAL A 62 -8.95 -10.97 0.36
CA VAL A 62 -8.60 -10.86 1.79
C VAL A 62 -9.17 -9.57 2.40
N ALA A 63 -8.94 -8.42 1.77
CA ALA A 63 -9.45 -7.14 2.27
C ALA A 63 -10.99 -7.13 2.34
N SER A 64 -11.67 -7.61 1.30
CA SER A 64 -13.14 -7.66 1.28
C SER A 64 -13.70 -8.61 2.32
N THR A 65 -13.05 -9.75 2.57
CA THR A 65 -13.46 -10.70 3.60
C THR A 65 -13.27 -10.12 5.00
N ILE A 66 -12.13 -9.48 5.27
CA ILE A 66 -11.87 -8.83 6.56
C ILE A 66 -12.88 -7.70 6.79
N LEU A 67 -13.08 -6.82 5.82
CA LEU A 67 -13.98 -5.66 5.97
C LEU A 67 -15.46 -6.05 6.12
N ARG A 68 -15.88 -7.19 5.54
CA ARG A 68 -17.25 -7.71 5.71
C ARG A 68 -17.47 -8.29 7.10
N ASN A 69 -16.52 -9.08 7.61
CA ASN A 69 -16.70 -9.87 8.83
C ASN A 69 -16.12 -9.20 10.08
N TYR A 70 -15.27 -8.19 9.95
CA TYR A 70 -14.56 -7.60 11.09
C TYR A 70 -14.48 -6.07 11.05
N ARG A 71 -14.43 -5.46 12.23
CA ARG A 71 -13.96 -4.09 12.46
C ARG A 71 -12.49 -4.15 12.84
N ILE A 72 -11.69 -3.36 12.13
CA ILE A 72 -10.27 -3.20 12.42
C ILE A 72 -10.15 -2.07 13.45
N LEU A 73 -9.60 -2.37 14.62
CA LEU A 73 -9.42 -1.41 15.71
C LEU A 73 -7.95 -0.96 15.78
N PRO A 74 -7.68 0.25 16.33
CA PRO A 74 -6.33 0.76 16.49
C PRO A 74 -5.43 -0.22 17.24
N SER A 75 -4.17 -0.25 16.83
CA SER A 75 -3.15 -1.03 17.52
C SER A 75 -2.85 -0.43 18.89
N PRO A 76 -2.69 -1.26 19.94
CA PRO A 76 -2.18 -0.81 21.22
C PRO A 76 -0.67 -0.53 21.21
N THR A 77 0.08 -1.09 20.25
CA THR A 77 1.55 -0.98 20.19
C THR A 77 2.04 0.04 19.16
N CYS A 78 1.26 0.32 18.12
CA CYS A 78 1.56 1.28 17.05
C CYS A 78 0.30 2.09 16.70
N ALA A 79 -0.08 3.00 17.59
CA ALA A 79 -1.32 3.75 17.48
C ALA A 79 -1.33 4.73 16.30
N ASN A 80 -0.16 5.28 15.95
CA ASN A 80 0.02 6.22 14.85
C ASN A 80 1.06 5.72 13.83
N MET A 81 1.00 6.23 12.60
CA MET A 81 1.90 5.82 11.51
C MET A 81 3.37 6.17 11.79
N GLU A 82 3.65 7.21 12.57
CA GLU A 82 5.01 7.59 12.97
C GLU A 82 5.68 6.54 13.88
N GLN A 83 4.88 5.69 14.53
CA GLN A 83 5.36 4.60 15.39
C GLN A 83 5.59 3.29 14.61
N VAL A 84 5.21 3.26 13.33
CA VAL A 84 5.38 2.07 12.49
C VAL A 84 6.79 2.08 11.91
N VAL A 85 7.64 1.21 12.42
CA VAL A 85 9.00 1.02 11.89
C VAL A 85 8.98 -0.05 10.80
N LEU A 86 9.53 0.28 9.63
CA LEU A 86 9.68 -0.64 8.51
C LEU A 86 11.14 -1.03 8.35
N GLU A 87 11.41 -2.33 8.35
CA GLU A 87 12.69 -2.88 7.90
C GLU A 87 12.60 -3.17 6.41
N THR A 88 13.49 -2.56 5.62
CA THR A 88 13.55 -2.77 4.18
C THR A 88 14.75 -3.63 3.85
N VAL A 89 14.49 -4.92 3.62
CA VAL A 89 15.49 -5.87 3.09
C VAL A 89 15.16 -6.13 1.62
N MET A 90 14.80 -7.35 1.24
CA MET A 90 14.25 -7.63 -0.09
C MET A 90 12.78 -7.18 -0.22
N THR A 91 12.04 -7.25 0.89
CA THR A 91 10.68 -6.71 1.05
C THR A 91 10.68 -5.76 2.24
N SER A 92 9.79 -4.76 2.20
CA SER A 92 9.50 -3.96 3.38
C SER A 92 8.61 -4.76 4.33
N GLN A 93 9.06 -4.92 5.57
CA GLN A 93 8.37 -5.64 6.64
C GLN A 93 8.28 -4.74 7.87
N PHE A 94 7.34 -5.02 8.78
CA PHE A 94 7.33 -4.34 10.08
C PHE A 94 8.54 -4.81 10.89
N ALA A 95 9.37 -3.87 11.35
CA ALA A 95 10.51 -4.18 12.20
C ALA A 95 10.05 -4.59 13.62
N ASP A 96 8.92 -4.03 14.05
CA ASP A 96 8.35 -4.20 15.38
C ASP A 96 7.05 -5.02 15.35
N ASN A 97 6.64 -5.53 16.51
CA ASN A 97 5.40 -6.29 16.68
C ASN A 97 4.15 -5.39 16.70
N CYS A 98 3.88 -4.72 15.58
CA CYS A 98 2.71 -3.87 15.36
C CYS A 98 1.45 -4.74 15.18
N GLN A 99 0.69 -4.94 16.26
CA GLN A 99 -0.46 -5.84 16.31
C GLN A 99 -1.75 -5.05 16.20
N ILE A 100 -2.65 -5.42 15.28
CA ILE A 100 -4.00 -4.84 15.18
C ILE A 100 -5.02 -5.74 15.88
N ARG A 101 -6.13 -5.15 16.35
CA ARG A 101 -7.23 -5.91 16.93
C ARG A 101 -8.38 -6.00 15.93
N LEU A 102 -8.97 -7.19 15.83
CA LEU A 102 -10.14 -7.45 14.99
C LEU A 102 -11.33 -7.78 15.90
N GLU A 103 -12.45 -7.12 15.66
CA GLU A 103 -13.74 -7.39 16.33
C GLU A 103 -14.74 -7.87 15.29
N SER A 104 -15.52 -8.92 15.56
CA SER A 104 -16.52 -9.44 14.61
C SER A 104 -17.58 -8.39 14.30
N ARG A 105 -17.91 -8.21 13.02
CA ARG A 105 -19.13 -7.51 12.57
C ARG A 105 -20.25 -8.55 12.59
N ASN A 106 -21.18 -8.40 13.54
CA ASN A 106 -22.45 -9.14 13.52
C ASN A 106 -23.24 -8.80 12.25
#